data_AF-J1H0F1-F1
#
_entry.id   AF-J1H0F1-F1
#
_cell.length_a   1.000
_cell.length_b   1.000
_cell.length_c   1.000
_cell.angle_alpha   90.00
_cell.angle_beta   90.00
_cell.angle_gamma   90.00
#
_symmetry.space_group_name_H-M   'P 1'
#
loop_
_entity.id
_entity.type
_entity.pdbx_description
1 polymer ?
#
loop_
_entity_poly.entity_id
_entity_poly.type
_entity_poly.pdbx_seq_one_letter_code
_entity_poly.pdbx_strand_id
1 'polypeptide(L)'
;MSCALEGGSKSISAESADAEEKPIYFMMILDRKDHVDTITTSRGHDQGNVYRFEYMLRFTEASRTAHAEATVEGSTYTVTGEAPASDTTADSAPLKAFDMTVTCSRMATPSPL
;
A
#
# COMPACT_ATOMS: atom_id res chain seq x y z
N MET A 1 6.14 10.16 -3.54
CA MET A 1 6.64 8.85 -3.04
C MET A 1 7.59 9.10 -1.88
N SER A 2 7.39 8.39 -0.77
CA SER A 2 8.28 8.40 0.40
C SER A 2 8.53 6.96 0.85
N CYS A 3 9.76 6.68 1.29
CA CYS A 3 10.12 5.41 1.89
C CYS A 3 10.83 5.69 3.20
N ALA A 4 10.39 5.08 4.29
CA ALA A 4 10.87 5.32 5.64
C ALA A 4 11.14 3.99 6.37
N LEU A 5 12.09 4.00 7.29
CA LEU A 5 12.42 2.87 8.15
C LEU A 5 12.09 3.22 9.61
N GLU A 6 11.08 2.62 10.23
CA GLU A 6 10.74 2.91 11.62
C GLU A 6 10.69 1.63 12.45
N GLY A 7 11.41 1.57 13.57
CA GLY A 7 11.41 0.39 14.44
C GLY A 7 11.86 -0.92 13.78
N GLY A 8 12.53 -0.83 12.62
CA GLY A 8 12.94 -1.97 11.79
C GLY A 8 11.92 -2.40 10.72
N SER A 9 10.73 -1.80 10.70
CA SER A 9 9.75 -1.99 9.62
C SER A 9 9.97 -0.96 8.51
N LYS A 10 9.71 -1.33 7.26
CA LYS A 10 9.78 -0.42 6.10
C LYS A 10 8.39 0.07 5.78
N SER A 11 8.19 1.38 5.79
CA SER A 11 6.97 2.03 5.30
C SER A 11 7.25 2.65 3.94
N ILE A 12 6.47 2.26 2.94
CA ILE A 12 6.59 2.76 1.57
C ILE A 12 5.24 3.38 1.21
N SER A 13 5.24 4.66 0.85
CA SER A 13 4.05 5.33 0.35
C SER A 13 4.30 5.95 -1.02
N ALA A 14 3.34 5.80 -1.91
CA ALA A 14 3.38 6.35 -3.25
C ALA A 14 2.04 6.98 -3.59
N GLU A 15 2.10 8.04 -4.38
CA GLU A 15 0.94 8.69 -4.98
C GLU A 15 1.20 8.73 -6.47
N SER A 16 0.24 8.26 -7.28
CA SER A 16 0.37 8.32 -8.73
C SER A 16 0.20 9.77 -9.20
N ALA A 17 1.18 10.30 -9.93
CA ALA A 17 1.10 11.63 -10.54
C ALA A 17 0.19 11.68 -11.78
N ASP A 18 -0.21 10.52 -12.32
CA ASP A 18 -0.90 10.36 -13.61
C ASP A 18 -2.42 10.57 -13.59
N ALA A 19 -2.98 11.12 -12.52
CA ALA A 19 -4.41 11.34 -12.43
C ALA A 19 -4.69 12.83 -12.26
N GLU A 20 -4.86 13.54 -13.38
CA GLU A 20 -5.34 14.93 -13.41
C GLU A 20 -6.69 15.10 -12.68
N GLU A 21 -7.39 14.02 -12.30
CA GLU A 21 -8.64 14.10 -11.51
C GLU A 21 -8.75 13.15 -10.29
N LYS A 22 -7.94 12.08 -10.16
CA LYS A 22 -8.17 11.00 -9.14
C LYS A 22 -6.89 10.26 -8.69
N PRO A 23 -6.06 10.82 -7.79
CA PRO A 23 -4.82 10.19 -7.37
C PRO A 23 -5.06 8.80 -6.76
N ILE A 24 -4.18 7.86 -7.09
CA ILE A 24 -4.08 6.57 -6.41
C ILE A 24 -3.04 6.73 -5.31
N TYR A 25 -3.50 6.54 -4.07
CA TYR A 25 -2.63 6.45 -2.92
C TYR A 25 -2.30 4.98 -2.64
N PHE A 26 -1.04 4.73 -2.35
CA PHE A 26 -0.54 3.43 -1.95
C PHE A 26 0.30 3.59 -0.69
N MET A 27 0.10 2.67 0.24
CA MET A 27 0.92 2.49 1.42
C MET A 27 1.17 1.00 1.62
N MET A 28 2.43 0.64 1.83
CA MET A 28 2.85 -0.71 2.19
C MET A 28 3.75 -0.67 3.41
N ILE A 29 3.55 -1.63 4.29
CA ILE A 29 4.42 -1.89 5.42
C ILE A 29 5.02 -3.28 5.22
N LEU A 30 6.35 -3.34 5.21
CA LEU A 30 7.09 -4.58 5.30
C LEU A 30 7.62 -4.77 6.71
N ASP A 31 7.60 -6.00 7.19
CA ASP A 31 8.20 -6.37 8.46
C ASP A 31 9.75 -6.37 8.38
N ARG A 32 10.41 -6.74 9.48
CA ARG A 32 11.88 -6.80 9.57
C ARG A 32 12.54 -7.84 8.66
N LYS A 33 11.76 -8.76 8.09
CA LYS A 33 12.20 -9.82 7.18
C LYS A 33 11.79 -9.55 5.73
N ASP A 34 11.30 -8.34 5.44
CA ASP A 34 10.79 -7.93 4.14
C ASP A 34 9.54 -8.69 3.69
N HIS A 35 8.79 -9.27 4.65
CA HIS A 35 7.47 -9.82 4.37
C HIS A 35 6.42 -8.72 4.39
N VAL A 36 5.37 -8.86 3.57
CA VAL A 36 4.26 -7.91 3.54
C VAL A 36 3.44 -8.05 4.83
N ASP A 37 3.37 -6.97 5.61
CA ASP A 37 2.50 -6.91 6.79
C ASP A 37 1.15 -6.28 6.42
N THR A 38 1.19 -5.12 5.77
CA THR A 38 0.01 -4.32 5.44
C THR A 38 0.14 -3.71 4.05
N ILE A 39 -0.94 -3.74 3.27
CA ILE A 39 -1.07 -2.94 2.04
C ILE A 39 -2.39 -2.18 2.11
N THR A 40 -2.34 -0.89 1.83
CA THR A 40 -3.52 -0.07 1.55
C THR A 40 -3.31 0.57 0.20
N THR A 41 -4.23 0.35 -0.73
CA THR A 41 -4.35 1.18 -1.92
C THR A 41 -5.73 1.78 -1.97
N SER A 42 -5.80 3.05 -2.36
CA SER A 42 -7.07 3.73 -2.51
C SER A 42 -7.04 4.68 -3.69
N ARG A 43 -8.18 4.80 -4.36
CA ARG A 43 -8.44 5.84 -5.35
C ARG A 43 -9.63 6.63 -4.87
N GLY A 44 -9.50 7.94 -4.91
CA GLY A 44 -10.61 8.83 -4.59
C GLY A 44 -10.40 10.22 -5.15
N HIS A 45 -11.41 11.05 -4.96
CA HIS A 45 -11.38 12.46 -5.31
C HIS A 45 -12.05 13.29 -4.22
N ASP A 46 -11.60 14.52 -4.10
CA ASP A 46 -12.23 15.50 -3.24
C ASP A 46 -13.49 16.05 -3.93
N GLN A 47 -14.63 15.94 -3.26
CA GLN A 47 -15.86 16.65 -3.64
C GLN A 47 -16.11 17.82 -2.70
N GLY A 48 -15.16 18.76 -2.68
CA GLY A 48 -15.30 20.06 -2.04
C GLY A 48 -15.56 20.01 -0.54
N ASN A 49 -15.00 19.00 0.18
CA ASN A 49 -14.93 18.79 1.65
C ASN A 49 -15.14 17.32 2.06
N VAL A 50 -15.46 16.43 1.12
CA VAL A 50 -15.63 14.98 1.38
C VAL A 50 -14.75 14.22 0.42
N TYR A 51 -13.77 13.49 0.94
CA TYR A 51 -12.99 12.55 0.16
C TYR A 51 -13.83 11.29 -0.08
N ARG A 52 -14.18 11.03 -1.34
CA ARG A 52 -14.90 9.81 -1.72
C ARG A 52 -13.91 8.79 -2.26
N PHE A 53 -13.87 7.62 -1.63
CA PHE A 53 -13.15 6.46 -2.14
C PHE A 53 -14.01 5.79 -3.21
N GLU A 54 -13.51 5.75 -4.44
CA GLU A 54 -14.09 4.96 -5.53
C GLU A 54 -13.60 3.51 -5.48
N TYR A 55 -12.43 3.32 -4.89
CA TYR A 55 -11.79 2.03 -4.75
C TYR A 55 -10.90 2.05 -3.51
N MET A 56 -10.99 1.01 -2.70
CA MET A 56 -10.04 0.76 -1.63
C MET A 56 -9.75 -0.73 -1.60
N LEU A 57 -8.47 -1.09 -1.56
CA LEU A 57 -8.02 -2.45 -1.31
C LEU A 57 -7.13 -2.44 -0.09
N ARG A 58 -7.43 -3.34 0.85
CA ARG A 58 -6.71 -3.45 2.11
C ARG A 58 -6.33 -4.89 2.38
N PHE A 59 -5.03 -5.10 2.52
CA PHE A 59 -4.43 -6.35 2.98
C PHE A 59 -3.86 -6.13 4.38
N THR A 60 -3.99 -7.14 5.23
CA THR A 60 -3.27 -7.23 6.50
C THR A 60 -2.99 -8.71 6.75
N GLU A 61 -1.73 -9.08 6.97
CA GLU A 61 -1.30 -10.48 7.16
C GLU A 61 -2.09 -11.17 8.29
N ALA A 62 -2.47 -10.41 9.32
CA ALA A 62 -3.28 -10.89 10.44
C ALA A 62 -4.68 -11.41 10.02
N SER A 63 -5.24 -10.97 8.88
CA SER A 63 -6.59 -11.37 8.48
C SER A 63 -6.65 -12.82 7.98
N ARG A 64 -5.55 -13.37 7.45
CA ARG A 64 -5.44 -14.72 6.85
C ARG A 64 -6.49 -15.05 5.77
N THR A 65 -7.19 -14.05 5.27
CA THR A 65 -8.24 -14.16 4.23
C THR A 65 -7.72 -13.82 2.83
N ALA A 66 -6.47 -13.39 2.75
CA ALA A 66 -5.84 -12.78 1.59
C ALA A 66 -4.35 -13.14 1.60
N HIS A 67 -3.66 -12.95 0.48
CA HIS A 67 -2.24 -13.30 0.34
C HIS A 67 -1.48 -12.18 -0.37
N ALA A 68 -0.28 -11.87 0.10
CA ALA A 68 0.60 -10.91 -0.55
C ALA A 68 2.07 -11.30 -0.34
N GLU A 69 2.85 -11.20 -1.42
CA GLU A 69 4.28 -11.47 -1.42
C GLU A 69 5.02 -10.26 -1.98
N ALA A 70 6.16 -9.94 -1.37
CA ALA A 70 7.07 -8.93 -1.85
C ALA A 70 8.38 -9.57 -2.29
N THR A 71 8.88 -9.16 -3.46
CA THR A 71 10.24 -9.41 -3.92
C THR A 71 11.01 -8.10 -3.86
N VAL A 72 12.21 -8.13 -3.28
CA VAL A 72 13.05 -6.94 -3.07
C VAL A 72 14.33 -7.06 -3.88
N GLU A 73 14.53 -6.15 -4.83
CA GLU A 73 15.72 -6.04 -5.66
C GLU A 73 16.38 -4.67 -5.46
N GLY A 74 17.36 -4.63 -4.56
CA GLY A 74 18.04 -3.38 -4.18
C GLY A 74 17.07 -2.41 -3.51
N SER A 75 16.67 -1.34 -4.22
CA SER A 75 15.69 -0.37 -3.74
C SER A 75 14.33 -0.46 -4.44
N THR A 76 14.15 -1.48 -5.29
CA THR A 76 12.90 -1.79 -5.97
C THR A 76 12.16 -2.89 -5.22
N TYR A 77 10.86 -2.67 -5.02
CA TYR A 77 9.94 -3.56 -4.33
C TYR A 77 8.84 -3.93 -5.32
N THR A 78 8.72 -5.21 -5.64
CA THR A 78 7.63 -5.75 -6.45
C THR A 78 6.73 -6.55 -5.54
N VAL A 79 5.42 -6.28 -5.60
CA VAL A 79 4.44 -6.82 -4.67
C VAL A 79 3.27 -7.36 -5.46
N THR A 80 3.00 -8.63 -5.28
CA THR A 80 1.88 -9.32 -5.92
C THR A 80 1.01 -9.95 -4.86
N GLY A 81 -0.30 -9.87 -5.03
CA GLY A 81 -1.20 -10.49 -4.08
C GLY A 81 -2.65 -10.36 -4.48
N GLU A 82 -3.50 -10.71 -3.53
CA GLU A 82 -4.93 -10.49 -3.60
C GLU A 82 -5.42 -9.94 -2.27
N ALA A 83 -6.34 -8.99 -2.30
CA ALA A 83 -7.01 -8.57 -1.08
C ALA A 83 -8.45 -8.15 -1.36
N PRO A 84 -9.30 -8.08 -0.33
CA PRO A 84 -10.67 -7.60 -0.50
C PRO A 84 -10.67 -6.18 -1.07
N ALA A 85 -11.39 -5.98 -2.17
CA ALA A 85 -11.72 -4.64 -2.64
C ALA A 85 -12.97 -4.18 -1.88
N SER A 86 -12.79 -3.24 -0.97
CA SER A 86 -13.88 -2.66 -0.21
C SER A 86 -14.43 -1.43 -0.93
N ASP A 87 -15.56 -1.60 -1.60
CA ASP A 87 -16.51 -0.48 -1.76
C ASP A 87 -17.28 -0.26 -0.44
N THR A 88 -17.21 -1.25 0.47
CA THR A 88 -17.93 -1.33 1.74
C THR A 88 -17.10 -2.09 2.79
N THR A 89 -17.28 -1.77 4.07
CA THR A 89 -16.58 -2.38 5.21
C THR A 89 -17.07 -3.80 5.56
N ALA A 90 -17.53 -4.57 4.59
CA ALA A 90 -18.10 -5.90 4.81
C ALA A 90 -17.05 -7.00 4.63
N ASP A 91 -16.91 -7.88 5.63
CA ASP A 91 -15.91 -8.96 5.71
C ASP A 91 -16.04 -10.04 4.60
N SER A 92 -17.06 -9.98 3.73
CA SER A 92 -17.32 -10.92 2.63
C SER A 92 -16.96 -10.39 1.24
N ALA A 93 -16.23 -9.27 1.16
CA ALA A 93 -15.88 -8.67 -0.12
C ALA A 93 -14.99 -9.61 -0.98
N PRO A 94 -15.26 -9.73 -2.29
CA PRO A 94 -14.48 -10.59 -3.17
C PRO A 94 -13.02 -10.11 -3.24
N LEU A 95 -12.09 -11.08 -3.26
CA LEU A 95 -10.67 -10.79 -3.43
C LEU A 95 -10.40 -10.28 -4.84
N LYS A 96 -9.55 -9.26 -4.93
CA LYS A 96 -9.03 -8.72 -6.18
C LYS A 96 -7.53 -8.85 -6.17
N ALA A 97 -7.00 -9.42 -7.26
CA ALA A 97 -5.57 -9.47 -7.49
C ALA A 97 -5.01 -8.06 -7.73
N PHE A 98 -3.78 -7.83 -7.29
CA PHE A 98 -3.01 -6.63 -7.54
C PHE A 98 -1.54 -6.98 -7.81
N ASP A 99 -0.90 -6.14 -8.60
CA ASP A 99 0.53 -6.16 -8.88
C ASP A 99 1.04 -4.73 -8.82
N MET A 100 2.12 -4.50 -8.09
CA MET A 100 2.70 -3.18 -7.88
C MET A 100 4.21 -3.25 -7.86
N THR A 101 4.84 -2.26 -8.49
CA THR A 101 6.29 -2.06 -8.44
C THR A 101 6.58 -0.65 -7.95
N VAL A 102 7.41 -0.53 -6.91
CA VAL A 102 7.83 0.75 -6.34
C VAL A 102 9.35 0.77 -6.21
N THR A 103 9.99 1.80 -6.75
CA THR A 103 11.43 2.02 -6.59
C THR A 103 11.67 3.18 -5.63
N CYS A 104 12.21 2.90 -4.45
CA CYS A 104 12.63 3.93 -3.51
C CYS A 104 13.97 4.53 -3.95
N SER A 105 14.06 5.84 -4.08
CA SER A 105 15.34 6.51 -4.40
C SER A 105 16.29 6.52 -3.19
N ARG A 106 15.76 6.69 -1.96
CA ARG A 106 16.45 6.56 -0.67
C ARG A 106 15.44 6.19 0.43
N MET A 107 15.86 5.41 1.42
CA MET A 107 15.08 5.23 2.66
C MET A 107 15.41 6.38 3.63
N ALA A 108 14.39 7.09 4.09
CA ALA A 108 14.54 8.05 5.18
C ALA A 108 14.76 7.29 6.48
N THR A 109 15.91 7.52 7.11
CA THR A 109 16.18 7.10 8.49
C THR A 109 15.54 8.12 9.44
N PRO A 110 14.77 7.70 10.45
CA PRO A 110 14.25 8.59 11.48
C PRO A 110 15.44 9.25 12.16
N SER A 111 15.38 10.56 12.34
CA SER A 111 16.35 11.26 13.18
C SER A 111 16.23 10.72 14.61
N PRO A 112 17.34 10.37 15.29
CA PRO A 112 17.28 10.09 16.72
C PRO A 112 16.80 11.35 17.44
N LEU A 113 15.79 11.19 18.30
CA LEU A 113 15.32 12.21 19.24
C LEU A 113 16.41 12.54 20.27
#